data_AF-V9W689-F1
#
_entry.id   AF-V9W689-F1
#
_cell.length_a   1.000
_cell.length_b   1.000
_cell.length_c   1.000
_cell.angle_alpha   90.00
_cell.angle_beta   90.00
_cell.angle_gamma   90.00
#
_symmetry.space_group_name_H-M   'P 1'
#
loop_
_entity.id
_entity.type
_entity.pdbx_description
1 polymer ?
#
loop_
_entity_poly.entity_id
_entity_poly.type
_entity_poly.pdbx_seq_one_letter_code
_entity_poly.pdbx_strand_id
1 'polypeptide(L)' 'MKEWRPRIQKITIELFNQASRSNEMDIVKDFSHLLPVVVISALLGVPAKHIDKFKEWSDILVSAPEEDSKK' A
#
# COMPACT_ATOMS: atom_id res chain seq x y z
N MET A 1 -11.19 -1.25 15.59
CA MET A 1 -9.74 -0.94 15.34
C MET A 1 -8.77 -1.73 16.21
N LYS A 2 -8.97 -1.93 17.53
CA LYS A 2 -8.01 -2.67 18.37
C LYS A 2 -7.76 -4.12 17.90
N GLU A 3 -8.80 -4.80 17.41
CA GLU A 3 -8.72 -6.18 16.90
C GLU A 3 -7.89 -6.32 15.62
N TRP A 4 -7.80 -5.25 14.82
CA TRP A 4 -7.02 -5.25 13.58
C TRP A 4 -5.53 -4.97 13.79
N ARG A 5 -5.14 -4.52 14.99
CA ARG A 5 -3.74 -4.20 15.32
C ARG A 5 -2.78 -5.35 14.98
N PRO A 6 -3.02 -6.62 15.37
CA PRO A 6 -2.11 -7.71 15.02
C PRO A 6 -2.00 -7.93 13.52
N ARG A 7 -3.10 -7.75 12.78
CA ARG A 7 -3.13 -7.94 11.32
C ARG A 7 -2.39 -6.81 10.60
N ILE A 8 -2.62 -5.56 10.99
CA ILE A 8 -1.92 -4.39 10.45
C ILE A 8 -0.42 -4.53 10.72
N GLN A 9 -0.03 -4.89 11.94
CA GLN A 9 1.38 -5.08 12.30
C GLN A 9 2.04 -6.18 11.46
N LYS A 10 1.35 -7.29 11.20
CA LYS A 10 1.83 -8.34 10.29
C LYS A 10 2.04 -7.81 8.87
N ILE A 11 1.08 -7.06 8.32
CA ILE A 11 1.19 -6.44 6.99
C ILE A 11 2.37 -5.45 6.94
N THR A 12 2.52 -4.60 7.96
CA THR A 12 3.65 -3.66 8.09
C THR A 12 4.98 -4.39 8.02
N ILE A 13 5.17 -5.47 8.79
CA ILE A 13 6.42 -6.23 8.80
C ILE A 13 6.69 -6.90 7.45
N GLU A 14 5.66 -7.50 6.84
CA GLU A 14 5.77 -8.16 5.52
C GLU A 14 6.21 -7.17 4.43
N LEU A 15 5.58 -5.98 4.39
CA LEU A 15 5.92 -4.93 3.42
C LEU A 15 7.29 -4.33 3.71
N PHE A 16 7.64 -4.12 4.98
CA PHE A 16 8.93 -3.55 5.38
C PHE A 16 10.07 -4.48 4.96
N ASN A 17 9.93 -5.79 5.20
CA ASN A 17 10.93 -6.79 4.80
C ASN A 17 11.09 -6.91 3.27
N GLN A 18 10.06 -6.58 2.50
CA GLN A 18 10.14 -6.56 1.04
C GLN A 18 10.90 -5.32 0.54
N ALA A 19 10.61 -4.17 1.13
CA ALA A 19 11.23 -2.90 0.77
C ALA A 19 12.68 -2.79 1.28
N SER A 20 13.01 -3.41 2.42
CA SER A 20 14.35 -3.42 3.02
C SER A 20 15.34 -4.39 2.35
N ARG A 21 15.03 -4.89 1.14
CA ARG A 21 15.95 -5.77 0.39
C ARG A 21 17.15 -5.02 -0.18
N SER A 22 17.08 -3.68 -0.28
CA SER A 22 18.21 -2.79 -0.55
C SER A 22 18.76 -2.19 0.74
N ASN A 23 20.04 -1.82 0.72
CA ASN A 23 20.74 -1.22 1.87
C ASN A 23 20.21 0.20 2.20
N GLU A 24 19.45 0.80 1.29
CA GLU A 24 18.77 2.10 1.43
C GLU A 24 17.32 1.96 0.95
N MET A 25 16.39 2.60 1.67
CA MET A 25 14.94 2.59 1.37
C MET A 25 14.38 3.99 1.61
N ASP A 26 13.61 4.51 0.66
CA ASP A 26 12.80 5.71 0.83
C ASP A 26 11.45 5.31 1.43
N ILE A 27 11.23 5.60 2.72
CA ILE A 27 10.01 5.17 3.42
C ILE A 27 8.71 5.71 2.79
N VAL A 28 8.76 6.87 2.15
CA VAL A 28 7.59 7.46 1.51
C VAL A 28 7.33 6.76 0.19
N LYS A 29 8.36 6.69 -0.66
CA LYS A 29 8.24 6.11 -2.00
C LYS A 29 8.12 4.61 -2.02
N ASP A 30 8.72 3.88 -1.08
CA ASP A 30 8.85 2.43 -1.16
C ASP A 30 7.89 1.68 -0.22
N PHE A 31 7.31 2.37 0.78
CA PHE A 31 6.52 1.71 1.83
C PHE A 31 5.18 2.38 2.14
N SER A 32 5.15 3.70 2.32
CA SER A 32 4.01 4.41 2.92
C SER A 32 2.73 4.35 2.08
N HIS A 33 2.85 4.32 0.76
CA HIS A 33 1.70 4.20 -0.15
C HIS A 33 1.13 2.78 -0.19
N LEU A 34 1.96 1.75 0.01
CA LEU A 34 1.57 0.34 -0.03
C LEU A 34 0.75 -0.08 1.18
N LEU A 35 1.19 0.33 2.36
CA LEU A 35 0.58 -0.07 3.62
C LEU A 35 -0.94 0.20 3.69
N PRO A 36 -1.45 1.43 3.44
CA PRO A 36 -2.87 1.71 3.52
C PRO A 36 -3.66 0.93 2.46
N VAL A 37 -3.14 0.77 1.25
CA VAL A 37 -3.80 0.02 0.17
C VAL A 37 -4.02 -1.44 0.58
N VAL A 38 -2.98 -2.10 1.09
CA VAL A 38 -3.05 -3.51 1.52
C VAL A 38 -3.95 -3.68 2.76
N VAL A 39 -3.94 -2.71 3.67
CA VAL A 39 -4.81 -2.74 4.86
C VAL A 39 -6.28 -2.57 4.45
N ILE A 40 -6.60 -1.63 3.57
CA ILE A 40 -7.97 -1.40 3.10
C ILE A 40 -8.47 -2.60 2.28
N SER A 41 -7.65 -3.17 1.39
CA SER A 41 -8.04 -4.36 0.63
C SER A 41 -8.34 -5.54 1.57
N ALA A 42 -7.54 -5.72 2.63
CA ALA A 42 -7.78 -6.75 3.63
C ALA A 42 -9.08 -6.50 4.42
N LEU A 43 -9.35 -5.24 4.79
CA LEU A 43 -10.60 -4.84 5.47
C LEU A 43 -11.84 -5.12 4.63
N LEU A 44 -11.75 -4.90 3.32
CA LEU A 44 -12.82 -5.17 2.35
C LEU A 44 -12.98 -6.67 2.01
N GLY A 45 -12.14 -7.55 2.57
CA GLY A 45 -12.21 -8.99 2.34
C GLY A 45 -11.65 -9.42 0.97
N VAL A 46 -10.81 -8.61 0.33
CA VAL A 46 -10.18 -8.95 -0.95
C VAL A 46 -9.29 -10.18 -0.77
N PRO A 47 -9.46 -11.26 -1.57
CA PRO A 47 -8.60 -12.43 -1.52
C PRO A 47 -7.14 -12.06 -1.78
N ALA A 48 -6.19 -12.68 -1.07
CA ALA A 48 -4.76 -12.35 -1.17
C ALA A 48 -4.21 -12.36 -2.62
N LYS A 49 -4.68 -13.30 -3.45
CA LYS A 49 -4.34 -13.42 -4.88
C LYS A 49 -4.75 -12.21 -5.75
N HIS A 50 -5.56 -11.31 -5.21
CA HIS A 50 -6.07 -10.12 -5.91
C HIS A 50 -5.51 -8.82 -5.34
N ILE A 51 -4.69 -8.87 -4.28
CA ILE A 51 -4.10 -7.67 -3.66
C ILE A 51 -3.21 -6.92 -4.66
N ASP A 52 -2.42 -7.62 -5.47
CA ASP A 52 -1.54 -6.98 -6.46
C ASP A 52 -2.34 -6.21 -7.52
N LYS A 53 -3.43 -6.80 -8.02
CA LYS A 53 -4.35 -6.12 -8.95
C LYS A 53 -5.05 -4.93 -8.30
N PHE A 54 -5.47 -5.09 -7.05
CA PHE A 54 -6.10 -4.02 -6.29
C PHE A 54 -5.12 -2.85 -6.09
N LYS A 55 -3.86 -3.14 -5.81
CA LYS A 55 -2.79 -2.15 -5.71
C LYS A 55 -2.60 -1.43 -7.04
N GLU A 56 -2.45 -2.16 -8.14
CA GLU A 56 -2.29 -1.57 -9.48
C GLU A 56 -3.43 -0.59 -9.81
N TRP A 57 -4.69 -0.98 -9.57
CA TRP A 57 -5.83 -0.08 -9.79
C TRP A 57 -5.85 1.11 -8.85
N SER A 58 -5.48 0.91 -7.58
CA SER A 58 -5.37 2.00 -6.59
C SER A 58 -4.29 3.00 -7.00
N ASP A 59 -3.14 2.52 -7.46
CA ASP A 59 -2.03 3.35 -7.92
C ASP A 59 -2.47 4.16 -9.17
N ILE A 60 -3.19 3.54 -10.11
CA ILE A 60 -3.76 4.23 -11.29
C ILE A 60 -4.75 5.33 -10.87
N LEU A 61 -5.63 5.04 -9.91
CA LEU A 61 -6.65 6.00 -9.44
C LEU A 61 -6.02 7.23 -8.77
N VAL A 62 -4.93 7.04 -8.01
CA VAL A 62 -4.22 8.11 -7.31
C VAL A 62 -3.20 8.82 -8.22
N SER A 63 -2.72 8.15 -9.27
CA SER A 63 -1.79 8.71 -10.27
C SER A 63 -2.51 9.45 -11.41
N ALA A 64 -3.84 9.52 -11.40
CA ALA A 64 -4.58 10.38 -12.31
C ALA A 64 -4.06 11.82 -12.15
N PRO A 65 -3.61 12.49 -13.22
CA PRO A 65 -3.04 13.82 -13.08
C PRO A 65 -4.11 14.77 -12.57
N GLU A 66 -3.74 15.60 -11.59
CA GLU A 66 -4.34 16.93 -11.47
C GLU A 66 -4.22 17.59 -12.86
N GLU A 67 -5.35 17.74 -13.55
CA GLU A 67 -5.44 18.51 -14.78
C GLU A 67 -4.87 19.91 -14.55
N ASP A 68 -3.87 20.25 -15.36
CA ASP A 68 -3.44 21.59 -15.77
C ASP A 68 -4.13 22.77 -15.06
N SER A 69 -3.59 23.19 -13.91
CA SER A 69 -3.83 24.55 -13.38
C SER A 69 -2.58 25.40 -13.50
N LYS A 70 -2.09 25.57 -14.73
CA LYS A 70 -1.35 26.77 -15.11
C LYS A 70 -2.22 27.62 -16.03
N LYS A 71 -2.87 28.62 -15.44
CA LYS A 71 -3.08 29.90 -16.11
C LYS A 71 -3.02 31.04 -15.12
#